data_AF-A0A9P9X391-F1
#
_entry.id   AF-A0A9P9X391-F1
#
_cell.length_a   1.000
_cell.length_b   1.000
_cell.length_c   1.000
_cell.angle_alpha   90.00
_cell.angle_beta   90.00
_cell.angle_gamma   90.00
#
_symmetry.space_group_name_H-M   'P 1'
#
loop_
_entity.id
_entity.type
_entity.pdbx_description
1 polymer ?
#
loop_
_entity_poly.entity_id
_entity_poly.type
_entity_poly.pdbx_seq_one_letter_code
_entity_poly.pdbx_strand_id
1 'polypeptide(L)'
;MQTGKRCSKPNWQNLKDIQKEPGPGTIALLVDMHDAEGCVVYIQDQHNNLVGMVGKEDRGFTIIIPWKTGLRFMCSGNCKIALMTAIEEKS
;
A
#
# COMPACT_ATOMS: atom_id res chain seq x y z
N MET A 1 -11.36 6.96 -11.66
CA MET A 1 -10.70 7.57 -12.83
C MET A 1 -9.82 6.51 -13.46
N GLN A 2 -10.15 6.04 -14.67
CA GLN A 2 -9.36 5.06 -15.43
C GLN A 2 -8.49 5.83 -16.42
N THR A 3 -7.17 5.68 -16.35
CA THR A 3 -6.22 6.50 -17.12
C THR A 3 -5.67 5.82 -18.37
N GLY A 4 -5.90 4.51 -18.54
CA GLY A 4 -5.31 3.71 -19.63
C GLY A 4 -3.78 3.52 -19.55
N LYS A 5 -3.10 4.17 -18.58
CA LYS A 5 -1.65 4.08 -18.38
C LYS A 5 -1.27 2.73 -17.78
N ARG A 6 -0.08 2.23 -18.13
CA ARG A 6 0.51 1.03 -17.51
C ARG A 6 0.91 1.31 -16.07
N CYS A 7 0.73 0.32 -15.21
CA CYS A 7 1.25 0.39 -13.83
C CYS A 7 2.74 0.05 -13.82
N SER A 8 3.49 0.64 -12.89
CA SER A 8 4.88 0.25 -12.62
C SER A 8 4.99 -1.22 -12.24
N LYS A 9 6.17 -1.83 -12.33
CA LYS A 9 6.37 -3.12 -11.67
C LYS A 9 6.34 -2.93 -10.14
N PRO A 10 5.75 -3.85 -9.36
CA PRO A 10 5.79 -3.77 -7.91
C PRO A 10 7.23 -3.86 -7.41
N ASN A 11 7.68 -2.87 -6.65
CA ASN A 11 8.95 -2.93 -5.92
C ASN A 11 8.67 -3.30 -4.46
N TRP A 12 8.79 -4.59 -4.15
CA TRP A 12 8.49 -5.11 -2.82
C TRP A 12 9.54 -4.71 -1.78
N GLN A 13 9.07 -4.26 -0.63
CA GLN A 13 9.88 -3.84 0.50
C GLN A 13 9.34 -4.49 1.77
N ASN A 14 10.25 -4.96 2.62
CA ASN A 14 9.90 -5.37 3.97
C ASN A 14 10.06 -4.15 4.87
N LEU A 15 8.93 -3.68 5.41
CA LEU A 15 8.88 -2.57 6.35
C LEU A 15 8.54 -3.13 7.74
N LYS A 16 9.08 -2.48 8.77
CA LYS A 16 8.81 -2.86 10.15
C LYS A 16 8.45 -1.64 10.98
N ASP A 17 7.29 -1.70 11.63
CA ASP A 17 6.85 -0.72 12.65
C ASP A 17 7.04 0.75 12.20
N ILE A 18 6.51 1.09 11.02
CA ILE A 18 6.75 2.39 10.37
C ILE A 18 5.47 2.99 9.81
N GLN A 19 5.38 4.32 9.89
CA GLN A 19 4.38 5.11 9.19
C GLN A 19 5.00 5.76 7.95
N LYS A 20 4.27 5.72 6.82
CA LYS A 20 4.74 6.30 5.57
C LYS A 20 3.60 6.96 4.81
N GLU A 21 3.90 8.11 4.25
CA GLU A 21 3.10 8.76 3.22
C GLU A 21 3.61 8.27 1.86
N PRO A 22 2.78 7.61 1.05
CA PRO A 22 3.19 7.23 -0.29
C PRO A 22 3.56 8.44 -1.13
N GLY A 23 4.62 8.28 -1.93
CA GLY A 23 5.15 9.36 -2.76
C GLY A 23 4.15 9.84 -3.81
N PRO A 24 4.40 11.03 -4.40
CA PRO A 24 3.56 11.57 -5.46
C PRO A 24 3.45 10.58 -6.63
N GLY A 25 2.24 10.46 -7.19
CA GLY A 25 1.95 9.54 -8.28
C GLY A 25 1.68 8.10 -7.85
N THR A 26 1.67 7.79 -6.55
CA THR A 26 1.19 6.49 -6.06
C THR A 26 -0.28 6.31 -6.41
N ILE A 27 -0.61 5.21 -7.08
CA ILE A 27 -1.96 4.83 -7.49
C ILE A 27 -2.51 3.66 -6.70
N ALA A 28 -1.63 2.84 -6.11
CA ALA A 28 -2.02 1.71 -5.27
C ALA A 28 -0.91 1.33 -4.29
N LEU A 29 -1.33 0.81 -3.14
CA LEU A 29 -0.50 0.09 -2.18
C LEU A 29 -0.84 -1.40 -2.31
N LEU A 30 0.16 -2.25 -2.52
CA LEU A 30 0.01 -3.69 -2.35
C LEU A 30 0.54 -4.12 -1.00
N VAL A 31 -0.16 -5.08 -0.38
CA VAL A 31 0.24 -5.73 0.86
C VAL A 31 0.24 -7.23 0.62
N ASP A 32 1.39 -7.87 0.79
CA ASP A 32 1.53 -9.33 0.66
C ASP A 32 1.28 -9.99 2.02
N MET A 33 0.20 -10.76 2.11
CA MET A 33 -0.28 -11.40 3.33
C MET A 33 -0.16 -12.92 3.30
N HIS A 34 0.58 -13.52 2.36
CA HIS A 34 0.74 -14.98 2.31
C HIS A 34 1.41 -15.53 3.57
N ASP A 35 2.54 -14.92 3.95
CA ASP A 35 3.36 -15.34 5.09
C ASP A 35 3.34 -14.34 6.25
N ALA A 36 2.32 -13.47 6.28
CA ALA A 36 2.15 -12.45 7.31
C ALA A 36 1.72 -13.07 8.64
N GLU A 37 2.65 -13.29 9.58
CA GLU A 37 2.32 -13.80 10.93
C GLU A 37 2.04 -12.69 11.96
N GLY A 38 2.48 -11.46 11.69
CA GLY A 38 2.29 -10.32 12.59
C GLY A 38 2.19 -8.97 11.89
N CYS A 39 1.90 -8.98 10.59
CA CYS A 39 1.71 -7.77 9.80
C CYS A 39 0.28 -7.25 9.96
N VAL A 40 0.16 -5.98 10.34
CA VAL A 40 -1.08 -5.23 10.21
C VAL A 40 -0.77 -3.89 9.54
N VAL A 41 -1.49 -3.57 8.47
CA VAL A 41 -1.37 -2.29 7.77
C VAL A 41 -2.63 -1.47 8.05
N TYR A 42 -2.47 -0.35 8.73
CA TYR A 42 -3.52 0.62 8.97
C TYR A 42 -3.45 1.72 7.93
N ILE A 43 -4.59 2.10 7.37
CA ILE A 43 -4.73 3.24 6.46
C ILE A 43 -5.38 4.38 7.22
N GLN A 44 -4.74 5.54 7.22
CA GLN A 44 -5.19 6.71 7.96
C GLN A 44 -5.32 7.93 7.04
N ASP A 45 -6.23 8.81 7.39
CA ASP A 45 -6.33 10.14 6.79
C ASP A 45 -5.31 11.14 7.38
N GLN A 46 -5.40 12.39 6.92
CA GLN A 46 -4.55 13.50 7.37
C GLN A 46 -4.74 13.84 8.86
N HIS A 47 -5.87 13.47 9.46
CA HIS A 47 -6.21 13.71 10.85
C HIS A 47 -5.90 12.52 11.78
N ASN A 48 -5.28 11.45 11.25
CA ASN A 48 -4.99 10.18 11.93
C ASN A 48 -6.23 9.29 12.16
N ASN A 49 -7.37 9.59 11.53
CA ASN A 49 -8.53 8.70 11.62
C ASN A 49 -8.26 7.42 10.83
N LEU A 50 -8.59 6.28 11.42
CA LEU A 50 -8.52 4.99 10.74
C LEU A 50 -9.62 4.92 9.66
N VAL A 51 -9.22 4.69 8.41
CA VAL A 51 -10.16 4.55 7.27
C VAL A 51 -10.11 3.17 6.63
N GLY A 52 -9.14 2.33 6.98
CA GLY A 52 -9.03 0.96 6.49
C GLY A 52 -7.94 0.20 7.20
N MET A 53 -7.98 -1.12 7.10
CA MET A 53 -7.00 -2.02 7.69
C MET A 53 -6.83 -3.24 6.80
N VAL A 54 -5.60 -3.77 6.75
CA VAL A 54 -5.28 -5.10 6.21
C VAL A 54 -4.60 -5.88 7.31
N GLY A 55 -5.06 -7.09 7.57
CA GLY A 55 -4.68 -7.87 8.74
C GLY A 55 -4.68 -9.37 8.52
N LYS A 56 -4.67 -10.12 9.62
CA LYS A 56 -4.63 -11.60 9.62
C LYS A 56 -5.78 -12.25 8.85
N GLU A 57 -6.90 -11.55 8.74
CA GLU A 57 -8.10 -11.93 7.99
C GLU A 57 -7.84 -12.02 6.48
N ASP A 58 -6.82 -11.33 5.99
CA ASP A 58 -6.41 -11.28 4.59
C ASP A 58 -5.30 -12.29 4.26
N ARG A 59 -4.97 -13.19 5.19
CA ARG A 59 -3.87 -14.15 5.02
C ARG A 59 -4.08 -15.03 3.79
N GLY A 60 -3.00 -15.26 3.04
CA GLY A 60 -3.02 -16.06 1.80
C GLY A 60 -3.34 -15.26 0.54
N PHE A 61 -3.45 -13.94 0.64
CA PHE A 61 -3.72 -13.05 -0.49
C PHE A 61 -2.67 -11.94 -0.63
N THR A 62 -2.64 -11.35 -1.82
CA THR A 62 -2.06 -10.02 -2.01
C THR A 62 -3.20 -9.01 -2.11
N ILE A 63 -3.27 -8.10 -1.14
CA ILE A 63 -4.31 -7.08 -1.10
C ILE A 63 -3.86 -5.87 -1.91
N ILE A 64 -4.75 -5.35 -2.75
CA ILE A 64 -4.54 -4.15 -3.56
C ILE A 64 -5.45 -3.06 -3.00
N ILE A 65 -4.83 -2.00 -2.48
CA ILE A 65 -5.53 -0.84 -1.94
C ILE A 65 -5.36 0.32 -2.93
N PRO A 66 -6.43 0.76 -3.61
CA PRO A 66 -6.39 1.94 -4.46
C PRO A 66 -6.00 3.17 -3.62
N TRP A 67 -4.96 3.88 -4.05
CA TRP A 67 -4.42 5.00 -3.27
C TRP A 67 -5.10 6.31 -3.64
N LYS A 68 -5.31 7.16 -2.64
CA LYS A 68 -5.76 8.54 -2.79
C LYS A 68 -4.80 9.48 -2.06
N THR A 69 -4.54 10.64 -2.66
CA THR A 69 -3.74 11.69 -2.04
C THR A 69 -4.32 12.10 -0.68
N GLY A 70 -3.46 12.36 0.29
CA GLY A 70 -3.85 12.72 1.65
C GLY A 70 -4.08 11.52 2.58
N LEU A 71 -3.90 10.29 2.09
CA LEU A 71 -3.80 9.12 2.95
C LEU A 71 -2.33 8.86 3.32
N ARG A 72 -2.15 8.17 4.44
CA ARG A 72 -0.90 7.53 4.88
C ARG A 72 -1.19 6.11 5.31
N PHE A 73 -0.15 5.29 5.40
CA PHE A 73 -0.28 3.96 6.01
C PHE A 73 0.70 3.80 7.17
N MET A 74 0.33 2.97 8.13
CA MET A 74 1.18 2.52 9.22
C MET A 74 1.27 1.00 9.15
N CYS A 75 2.48 0.49 9.01
CA CYS A 75 2.80 -0.91 9.18
C CYS A 75 3.11 -1.18 10.65
N SER A 76 2.45 -2.16 11.24
CA SER A 76 2.79 -2.76 12.54
C SER A 76 3.23 -4.20 12.31
N GLY A 77 4.36 -4.58 12.92
CA GLY A 77 5.08 -5.81 12.64
C GLY A 77 5.84 -5.76 11.31
N ASN A 78 6.18 -6.94 10.76
CA ASN A 78 6.93 -7.06 9.50
C ASN A 78 5.98 -7.13 8.31
N CYS A 79 5.75 -6.02 7.63
CA CYS A 79 4.88 -5.94 6.46
C CYS A 79 5.68 -5.98 5.15
N LYS A 80 5.29 -6.86 4.24
CA LYS A 80 5.81 -6.87 2.87
C LYS A 80 4.87 -6.09 1.96
N ILE A 81 5.34 -4.94 1.48
CA ILE A 81 4.50 -4.00 0.72
C ILE A 81 5.15 -3.55 -0.58
N ALA A 82 4.34 -3.07 -1.52
CA ALA A 82 4.83 -2.39 -2.71
C ALA A 82 3.96 -1.16 -3.04
N LEU A 83 4.61 -0.06 -3.42
CA LEU A 83 3.92 1.12 -3.94
C LEU A 83 3.94 1.09 -5.46
N MET A 84 2.78 1.30 -6.07
CA MET A 84 2.61 1.34 -7.52
C MET A 84 2.39 2.76 -7.98
N THR A 85 3.03 3.12 -9.08
CA THR A 85 2.80 4.39 -9.77
C THR A 85 2.30 4.14 -11.19
N ALA A 86 1.65 5.13 -11.79
CA ALA A 86 1.37 5.11 -13.22
C ALA A 86 2.67 5.43 -13.99
N ILE A 87 3.00 4.61 -14.99
CA ILE A 87 4.10 4.91 -15.92
C ILE A 87 3.59 5.97 -16.90
N GLU A 88 4.30 7.09 -16.99
CA GLU A 88 4.12 8.01 -18.12
C GLU A 88 4.87 7.44 -19.31
N GLU A 89 4.15 7.05 -20.36
CA GLU A 89 4.80 6.77 -21.64
C GLU A 89 5.34 8.11 -22.16
N LYS A 90 6.67 8.24 -22.23
CA LYS A 90 7.29 9.34 -22.95
C LYS A 90 6.94 9.16 -24.42
N SER A 91 5.98 9.96 -24.90
CA SER A 91 5.72 10.21 -26.31
C SER A 91 6.93 10.80 -27.01
#